data_AF-A0AAE1Q4T4-F1
#
_entry.id   AF-A0AAE1Q4T4-F1
#
_cell.length_a   1.000
_cell.length_b   1.000
_cell.length_c   1.000
_cell.angle_alpha   90.00
_cell.angle_beta   90.00
_cell.angle_gamma   90.00
#
_symmetry.space_group_name_H-M   'P 1'
#
loop_
_entity.id
_entity.type
_entity.pdbx_description
1 polymer ?
#
loop_
_entity_poly.entity_id
_entity_poly.type
_entity_poly.pdbx_seq_one_letter_code
_entity_poly.pdbx_strand_id
1 'polypeptide(L)'
;MYHGFNGHGKFGWILKSKTELLRQYECNVISVDWQTLVPSPFYPQAVHNVYTTANYTAAMIDWLHITSGLQPSLIHITGHSLGAHTAGLTGKYVTSGTVNRVTGLDPAGPSFYDKPSDQRIDKSNAAFVDIMHSNSGDLMQACFGLSAALGHVDFYPNGGMHQPGCVNTPEFDIDDWLDLAEDCSHMRSVDLWVESLTSVPSSSSSSLTFTSWPCTDWEAFTVANCTSCGQGCLNMGFHVQQGLNGSYFLHTNSTSPFALGNIQ
;
A
#
# COMPACT_ATOMS: atom_id res chain seq x y z
N MET A 1 4.31 -9.13 6.41
CA MET A 1 3.15 -8.22 6.35
C MET A 1 3.08 -7.44 7.66
N TYR A 2 2.91 -6.12 7.59
CA TYR A 2 2.80 -5.24 8.75
C TYR A 2 1.40 -4.61 8.81
N HIS A 3 0.78 -4.68 9.99
CA HIS A 3 -0.38 -3.83 10.31
C HIS A 3 0.06 -2.41 10.68
N GLY A 4 -0.88 -1.48 10.73
CA GLY A 4 -0.69 -0.09 11.12
C GLY A 4 -0.86 0.21 12.61
N PHE A 5 -1.08 1.50 12.90
CA PHE A 5 -1.44 2.00 14.23
C PHE A 5 -2.72 1.34 14.73
N ASN A 6 -2.79 1.04 16.04
CA ASN A 6 -3.92 0.37 16.68
C ASN A 6 -4.29 -1.00 16.05
N GLY A 7 -3.39 -1.58 15.26
CA GLY A 7 -3.61 -2.85 14.57
C GLY A 7 -3.03 -4.06 15.30
N HIS A 8 -3.25 -5.24 14.73
CA HIS A 8 -2.58 -6.47 15.16
C HIS A 8 -2.33 -7.44 14.01
N GLY A 9 -1.41 -8.38 14.19
CA GLY A 9 -0.95 -9.33 13.16
C GLY A 9 -2.00 -10.35 12.69
N LYS A 10 -3.22 -10.29 13.20
CA LYS A 10 -4.35 -11.18 12.84
C LYS A 10 -5.55 -10.40 12.29
N PHE A 11 -5.37 -9.14 11.89
CA PHE A 11 -6.41 -8.39 11.20
C PHE A 11 -6.92 -9.13 9.96
N GLY A 12 -8.20 -8.94 9.66
CA GLY A 12 -8.92 -9.69 8.64
C GLY A 12 -8.23 -9.65 7.28
N TRP A 13 -7.72 -8.48 6.86
CA TRP A 13 -7.01 -8.33 5.59
C TRP A 13 -5.71 -9.15 5.54
N ILE A 14 -4.98 -9.28 6.65
CA ILE A 14 -3.77 -10.09 6.75
C ILE A 14 -4.13 -11.57 6.63
N LEU A 15 -5.16 -12.03 7.37
CA LEU A 15 -5.59 -13.42 7.34
C LEU A 15 -6.15 -13.81 5.96
N LYS A 16 -6.94 -12.93 5.33
CA LYS A 16 -7.43 -13.12 3.95
C LYS A 16 -6.27 -13.16 2.95
N SER A 17 -5.33 -12.21 3.05
CA SER A 17 -4.13 -12.20 2.19
C SER A 17 -3.33 -13.48 2.32
N LYS A 18 -3.07 -13.93 3.55
CA LYS A 18 -2.40 -15.20 3.83
C LYS A 18 -3.11 -16.37 3.15
N THR A 19 -4.43 -16.47 3.32
CA THR A 19 -5.22 -17.55 2.72
C THR A 19 -5.12 -17.54 1.21
N GLU A 20 -5.32 -16.39 0.56
CA GLU A 20 -5.26 -16.30 -0.91
C GLU A 20 -3.86 -16.51 -1.48
N LEU A 21 -2.81 -16.01 -0.81
CA LEU A 21 -1.42 -16.26 -1.20
C LEU A 21 -1.08 -17.75 -1.14
N LEU A 22 -1.41 -18.43 -0.03
CA LEU A 22 -1.15 -19.85 0.13
C LEU A 22 -2.00 -20.74 -0.79
N ARG A 23 -3.14 -20.23 -1.28
CA ARG A 23 -3.96 -20.93 -2.28
C ARG A 23 -3.32 -20.91 -3.67
N GLN A 24 -2.55 -19.86 -3.98
CA GLN A 24 -2.02 -19.60 -5.32
C GLN A 24 -0.52 -19.89 -5.46
N TYR A 25 0.24 -19.83 -4.36
CA TYR A 25 1.69 -19.91 -4.36
C TYR A 25 2.23 -20.80 -3.24
N GLU A 26 3.27 -21.57 -3.54
CA GLU A 26 4.11 -22.23 -2.54
C GLU A 26 5.03 -21.19 -1.90
N CYS A 27 4.54 -20.52 -0.87
CA CYS A 27 5.25 -19.42 -0.22
C CYS A 27 5.12 -19.46 1.30
N ASN A 28 5.96 -18.68 1.97
CA ASN A 28 5.84 -18.41 3.40
C ASN A 28 5.16 -17.05 3.59
N VAL A 29 4.12 -17.00 4.44
CA VAL A 29 3.47 -15.74 4.81
C VAL A 29 3.75 -15.45 6.27
N ILE A 30 4.54 -14.40 6.52
CA ILE A 30 4.88 -13.94 7.87
C ILE A 30 4.10 -12.66 8.17
N SER A 31 3.28 -12.70 9.23
CA SER A 31 2.66 -11.51 9.81
C SER A 31 3.51 -11.04 10.98
N VAL A 32 3.99 -9.80 10.92
CA VAL A 32 4.73 -9.19 12.03
C VAL A 32 3.71 -8.52 12.94
N ASP A 33 3.46 -9.15 14.08
CA ASP A 33 2.58 -8.60 15.11
C ASP A 33 3.38 -7.72 16.06
N TRP A 34 3.13 -6.42 16.00
CA TRP A 34 3.80 -5.38 16.78
C TRP A 34 2.78 -4.50 17.51
N GLN A 35 1.58 -5.04 17.76
CA GLN A 35 0.45 -4.37 18.43
C GLN A 35 0.86 -3.66 19.73
N THR A 36 1.71 -4.29 20.54
CA THR A 36 2.17 -3.73 21.83
C THR A 36 3.03 -2.47 21.67
N LEU A 37 3.58 -2.24 20.47
CA LEU A 37 4.42 -1.10 20.14
C LEU A 37 3.65 0.03 19.43
N VAL A 38 2.43 -0.22 18.96
CA VAL A 38 1.61 0.78 18.25
C VAL A 38 0.19 0.96 18.82
N PRO A 39 -0.03 0.93 20.17
CA PRO A 39 -1.36 1.07 20.72
C PRO A 39 -1.88 2.51 20.64
N SER A 40 -3.19 2.66 20.42
CA SER A 40 -3.89 3.92 20.69
C SER A 40 -3.93 4.21 22.20
N PRO A 41 -3.78 5.46 22.66
CA PRO A 41 -3.65 6.71 21.91
C PRO A 41 -2.20 7.18 21.65
N PHE A 42 -1.20 6.31 21.81
CA PHE A 42 0.22 6.71 21.89
C PHE A 42 0.92 6.86 20.53
N TYR A 43 0.36 7.69 19.63
CA TYR A 43 0.85 7.84 18.25
C TYR A 43 2.32 8.27 18.13
N PRO A 44 2.83 9.30 18.87
CA PRO A 44 4.24 9.68 18.76
C PRO A 44 5.20 8.53 19.11
N GLN A 45 4.85 7.73 20.12
CA GLN A 45 5.65 6.56 20.49
C GLN A 45 5.56 5.45 19.44
N ALA A 46 4.38 5.24 18.84
CA ALA A 46 4.20 4.30 17.74
C ALA A 46 5.09 4.67 16.54
N VAL A 47 5.20 5.96 16.20
CA VAL A 47 6.10 6.48 15.15
C VAL A 47 7.56 6.18 15.49
N HIS A 48 8.00 6.38 16.74
CA HIS A 48 9.36 6.02 17.15
C HIS A 48 9.62 4.50 17.05
N ASN A 49 8.62 3.68 17.32
CA ASN A 49 8.75 2.23 17.30
C ASN A 49 8.84 1.65 15.88
N VAL A 50 8.43 2.38 14.84
CA VAL A 50 8.61 2.01 13.42
C VAL A 50 10.06 1.61 13.14
N TYR A 51 11.03 2.45 13.54
CA TYR A 51 12.46 2.21 13.30
C TYR A 51 12.96 0.96 14.04
N THR A 52 12.54 0.81 15.29
CA THR A 52 12.88 -0.34 16.14
C THR A 52 12.37 -1.64 15.52
N THR A 53 11.07 -1.70 15.20
CA THR A 53 10.44 -2.88 14.59
C THR A 53 11.05 -3.20 13.24
N ALA A 54 11.34 -2.18 12.43
CA ALA A 54 11.99 -2.36 11.14
C ALA A 54 13.36 -3.01 11.28
N ASN A 55 14.19 -2.53 12.22
CA ASN A 55 15.53 -3.02 12.50
C ASN A 55 15.52 -4.48 13.01
N TYR A 56 14.63 -4.82 13.95
CA TYR A 56 14.50 -6.20 14.42
C TYR A 56 14.06 -7.16 13.32
N THR A 57 13.15 -6.74 12.44
CA THR A 57 12.72 -7.62 11.34
C THR A 57 13.83 -7.77 10.29
N ALA A 58 14.58 -6.72 9.98
CA ALA A 58 15.73 -6.81 9.09
C ALA A 58 16.79 -7.78 9.64
N ALA A 59 17.09 -7.71 10.94
CA ALA A 59 17.99 -8.65 11.61
C ALA A 59 17.47 -10.10 11.54
N MET A 60 16.15 -10.32 11.64
CA MET A 60 15.55 -11.64 11.45
C MET A 60 15.73 -12.15 10.02
N ILE A 61 15.55 -11.29 9.00
CA ILE A 61 15.78 -11.64 7.59
C ILE A 61 17.25 -12.01 7.36
N ASP A 62 18.20 -11.20 7.86
CA ASP A 62 19.62 -11.47 7.75
C ASP A 62 20.02 -12.78 8.46
N TRP A 63 19.41 -13.05 9.62
CA TRP A 63 19.59 -14.32 10.32
C TRP A 63 19.06 -15.52 9.51
N LEU A 64 17.88 -15.39 8.88
CA LEU A 64 17.34 -16.43 7.99
C LEU A 64 18.23 -16.65 6.76
N HIS A 65 18.79 -15.58 6.18
CA HIS A 65 19.76 -15.69 5.11
C HIS A 65 20.97 -16.54 5.52
N ILE A 66 21.57 -16.23 6.67
CA ILE A 66 22.75 -16.94 7.18
C ILE A 66 22.45 -18.40 7.52
N THR A 67 21.30 -18.67 8.13
CA THR A 67 20.98 -20.00 8.71
C THR A 67 20.26 -20.94 7.76
N SER A 68 19.53 -20.42 6.79
CA SER A 68 18.70 -21.21 5.87
C SER A 68 18.96 -20.93 4.39
N GLY A 69 19.79 -19.93 4.05
CA GLY A 69 20.06 -19.53 2.68
C GLY A 69 18.96 -18.69 2.03
N LEU A 70 18.02 -18.14 2.81
CA LEU A 70 16.97 -17.24 2.31
C LEU A 70 17.59 -16.08 1.53
N GLN A 71 17.24 -15.91 0.25
CA GLN A 71 17.72 -14.79 -0.55
C GLN A 71 16.77 -13.59 -0.40
N PRO A 72 17.25 -12.38 -0.06
CA PRO A 72 16.42 -11.17 0.01
C PRO A 72 15.66 -10.88 -1.29
N SER A 73 16.20 -11.28 -2.44
CA SER A 73 15.56 -11.19 -3.75
C SER A 73 14.31 -12.07 -3.92
N LEU A 74 13.96 -12.90 -2.93
CA LEU A 74 12.71 -13.68 -2.89
C LEU A 74 11.68 -13.09 -1.93
N ILE A 75 11.98 -11.95 -1.31
CA ILE A 75 11.15 -11.35 -0.26
C ILE A 75 10.26 -10.24 -0.83
N HIS A 76 8.97 -10.33 -0.52
CA HIS A 76 7.99 -9.25 -0.68
C HIS A 76 7.49 -8.81 0.68
N ILE A 77 7.68 -7.54 1.01
CA ILE A 77 7.21 -6.94 2.26
C ILE A 77 6.04 -5.99 1.99
N THR A 78 4.85 -6.29 2.53
CA THR A 78 3.69 -5.39 2.46
C THR A 78 3.41 -4.78 3.83
N GLY A 79 3.07 -3.50 3.88
CA GLY A 79 2.71 -2.82 5.12
C GLY A 79 1.62 -1.77 4.91
N HIS A 80 0.71 -1.65 5.88
CA HIS A 80 -0.37 -0.66 5.88
C HIS A 80 -0.12 0.46 6.89
N SER A 81 -0.46 1.71 6.56
CA SER A 81 -0.36 2.85 7.48
C SER A 81 1.07 3.04 8.02
N LEU A 82 1.28 3.12 9.34
CA LEU A 82 2.62 3.09 9.97
C LEU A 82 3.43 1.84 9.55
N GLY A 83 2.76 0.73 9.30
CA GLY A 83 3.38 -0.50 8.82
C GLY A 83 4.00 -0.37 7.43
N ALA A 84 3.55 0.57 6.59
CA ALA A 84 4.18 0.84 5.29
C ALA A 84 5.59 1.42 5.47
N HIS A 85 5.77 2.36 6.41
CA HIS A 85 7.09 2.87 6.75
C HIS A 85 7.96 1.79 7.38
N THR A 86 7.41 0.96 8.26
CA THR A 86 8.13 -0.19 8.82
C THR A 86 8.58 -1.14 7.72
N ALA A 87 7.72 -1.44 6.73
CA ALA A 87 8.03 -2.31 5.60
C ALA A 87 9.19 -1.77 4.74
N GLY A 88 9.12 -0.49 4.36
CA GLY A 88 10.20 0.18 3.61
C GLY A 88 11.51 0.20 4.38
N LEU A 89 11.47 0.64 5.64
CA LEU A 89 12.68 0.70 6.47
C LEU A 89 13.25 -0.70 6.76
N THR A 90 12.43 -1.75 6.87
CA THR A 90 12.94 -3.13 6.93
C THR A 90 13.72 -3.47 5.67
N GLY A 91 13.17 -3.19 4.48
CA GLY A 91 13.88 -3.41 3.22
C GLY A 91 15.22 -2.67 3.14
N LYS A 92 15.25 -1.42 3.61
CA LYS A 92 16.47 -0.60 3.72
C LYS A 92 17.50 -1.18 4.70
N TYR A 93 17.06 -1.74 5.83
CA TYR A 93 17.95 -2.20 6.90
C TYR A 93 18.48 -3.63 6.71
N VAL A 94 17.91 -4.42 5.79
CA VAL A 94 18.46 -5.73 5.43
C VAL A 94 19.86 -5.55 4.84
N THR A 95 20.84 -6.27 5.39
CA THR A 95 22.25 -6.16 4.98
C THR A 95 22.73 -7.31 4.09
N SER A 96 22.00 -8.43 4.09
CA SER A 96 22.31 -9.64 3.31
C SER A 96 22.01 -9.53 1.80
N GLY A 97 21.43 -8.41 1.35
CA GLY A 97 21.10 -8.18 -0.06
C GLY A 97 19.91 -7.24 -0.22
N THR A 98 19.45 -7.09 -1.46
CA THR A 98 18.31 -6.21 -1.77
C THR A 98 17.01 -6.99 -1.73
N VAL A 99 16.05 -6.51 -0.92
CA VAL A 99 14.67 -7.02 -0.91
C VAL A 99 14.04 -6.81 -2.30
N ASN A 100 13.34 -7.82 -2.83
CA ASN A 100 12.77 -7.73 -4.17
C ASN A 100 11.67 -6.66 -4.27
N ARG A 101 10.70 -6.71 -3.37
CA ARG A 101 9.53 -5.84 -3.44
C ARG A 101 9.09 -5.34 -2.08
N VAL A 102 8.74 -4.06 -2.01
CA VAL A 102 8.00 -3.47 -0.90
C VAL A 102 6.69 -2.88 -1.42
N THR A 103 5.57 -3.18 -0.79
CA THR A 103 4.28 -2.55 -1.10
C THR A 103 3.79 -1.74 0.10
N GLY A 104 3.57 -0.45 -0.11
CA GLY A 104 2.99 0.47 0.88
C GLY A 104 1.50 0.65 0.64
N LEU A 105 0.67 0.27 1.62
CA LEU A 105 -0.78 0.44 1.59
C LEU A 105 -1.13 1.67 2.43
N ASP A 106 -1.45 2.76 1.76
CA ASP A 106 -1.74 4.09 2.31
C ASP A 106 -0.78 4.52 3.44
N PRO A 107 0.50 4.82 3.13
CA PRO A 107 1.50 5.13 4.13
C PRO A 107 1.13 6.36 4.96
N ALA A 108 1.20 6.25 6.30
CA ALA A 108 0.69 7.29 7.19
C ALA A 108 1.44 8.64 7.05
N GLY A 109 0.69 9.72 6.91
CA GLY A 109 1.18 11.09 6.83
C GLY A 109 1.66 11.71 8.15
N PRO A 110 0.89 11.66 9.25
CA PRO A 110 1.25 12.34 10.48
C PRO A 110 2.63 11.92 11.01
N SER A 111 3.48 12.90 11.31
CA SER A 111 4.91 12.73 11.67
C SER A 111 5.86 12.25 10.55
N PHE A 112 5.36 12.06 9.33
CA PHE A 112 6.14 11.64 8.15
C PHE A 112 6.12 12.63 6.98
N TYR A 113 5.21 13.62 6.97
CA TYR A 113 5.10 14.65 5.91
C TYR A 113 6.46 15.26 5.52
N ASP A 114 7.24 15.70 6.51
CA ASP A 114 8.53 16.35 6.31
C ASP A 114 9.73 15.42 6.52
N LYS A 115 9.48 14.11 6.68
CA LYS A 115 10.58 13.17 6.88
C LYS A 115 11.36 13.00 5.57
N PRO A 116 12.71 13.05 5.63
CA PRO A 116 13.53 12.77 4.48
C PRO A 116 13.29 11.34 4.00
N SER A 117 13.55 11.08 2.71
CA SER A 117 13.32 9.77 2.07
C SER A 117 14.00 8.61 2.78
N ASP A 118 15.08 8.87 3.51
CA ASP A 118 15.85 7.87 4.25
C ASP A 118 15.25 7.51 5.63
N GLN A 119 14.19 8.20 6.06
CA GLN A 119 13.49 7.98 7.34
C GLN A 119 12.03 7.52 7.18
N ARG A 120 11.62 7.17 5.96
CA ARG A 120 10.27 6.69 5.64
C ARG A 120 10.34 5.68 4.50
N ILE A 121 9.19 5.16 4.10
CA ILE A 121 9.10 4.38 2.86
C ILE A 121 9.52 5.25 1.68
N ASP A 122 10.38 4.70 0.83
CA ASP A 122 10.93 5.35 -0.36
C ASP A 122 11.33 4.28 -1.39
N LYS A 123 11.33 4.65 -2.67
CA LYS A 123 11.74 3.79 -3.79
C LYS A 123 13.11 3.12 -3.61
N SER A 124 14.03 3.74 -2.89
CA SER A 124 15.36 3.17 -2.60
C SER A 124 15.35 1.99 -1.62
N ASN A 125 14.22 1.69 -0.98
CA ASN A 125 14.13 0.68 0.08
C ASN A 125 14.07 -0.78 -0.41
N ALA A 126 13.87 -1.01 -1.70
CA ALA A 126 13.85 -2.34 -2.32
C ALA A 126 14.14 -2.23 -3.82
N ALA A 127 14.30 -3.36 -4.51
CA ALA A 127 14.48 -3.37 -5.96
C ALA A 127 13.23 -2.84 -6.69
N PHE A 128 12.05 -3.01 -6.11
CA PHE A 128 10.80 -2.42 -6.57
C PHE A 128 9.94 -2.00 -5.38
N VAL A 129 9.31 -0.83 -5.48
CA VAL A 129 8.45 -0.27 -4.43
C VAL A 129 7.18 0.26 -5.09
N ASP A 130 6.03 -0.27 -4.70
CA ASP A 130 4.72 0.17 -5.17
C ASP A 130 3.86 0.68 -4.01
N ILE A 131 3.19 1.80 -4.22
CA ILE A 131 2.37 2.47 -3.18
C ILE A 131 0.93 2.56 -3.65
N MET A 132 -0.01 2.36 -2.74
CA MET A 132 -1.43 2.59 -2.98
C MET A 132 -1.91 3.71 -2.05
N HIS A 133 -2.24 4.86 -2.61
CA HIS A 133 -2.78 6.01 -1.91
C HIS A 133 -4.31 5.94 -1.95
N SER A 134 -4.95 5.72 -0.82
CA SER A 134 -6.41 5.65 -0.72
C SER A 134 -7.01 6.68 0.23
N ASN A 135 -6.19 7.26 1.11
CA ASN A 135 -6.59 8.36 1.99
C ASN A 135 -5.47 9.40 2.14
N SER A 136 -4.88 9.77 1.01
CA SER A 136 -3.79 10.73 0.97
C SER A 136 -4.28 12.17 1.14
N GLY A 137 -3.66 12.93 2.01
CA GLY A 137 -4.00 14.34 2.23
C GLY A 137 -3.49 14.80 3.59
N ASP A 138 -4.08 15.86 4.13
CA ASP A 138 -3.81 16.29 5.50
C ASP A 138 -4.95 15.93 6.47
N LEU A 139 -4.67 16.02 7.77
CA LEU A 139 -5.66 15.71 8.80
C LEU A 139 -6.85 16.70 8.80
N MET A 140 -6.69 17.91 8.28
CA MET A 140 -7.80 18.87 8.15
C MET A 140 -8.77 18.46 7.04
N GLN A 141 -8.29 17.69 6.06
CA GLN A 141 -9.06 17.06 4.99
C GLN A 141 -9.51 15.62 5.34
N ALA A 142 -9.53 15.27 6.64
CA ALA A 142 -9.88 13.92 7.08
C ALA A 142 -9.00 12.79 6.48
N CYS A 143 -7.75 13.11 6.13
CA CYS A 143 -6.82 12.18 5.49
C CYS A 143 -5.65 11.78 6.40
N PHE A 144 -5.34 10.49 6.42
CA PHE A 144 -4.25 9.91 7.21
C PHE A 144 -3.01 9.55 6.40
N GLY A 145 -3.07 9.50 5.07
CA GLY A 145 -2.02 9.04 4.17
C GLY A 145 -1.15 10.17 3.59
N LEU A 146 0.09 9.86 3.21
CA LEU A 146 0.95 10.76 2.44
C LEU A 146 0.44 10.93 1.00
N SER A 147 0.47 12.15 0.48
CA SER A 147 0.11 12.46 -0.93
C SER A 147 1.29 12.39 -1.89
N ALA A 148 2.50 12.63 -1.40
CA ALA A 148 3.71 12.60 -2.22
C ALA A 148 3.95 11.19 -2.78
N ALA A 149 4.41 11.11 -4.04
CA ALA A 149 4.90 9.86 -4.60
C ALA A 149 6.13 9.36 -3.82
N LEU A 150 6.08 8.11 -3.35
CA LEU A 150 7.10 7.50 -2.51
C LEU A 150 7.75 6.29 -3.20
N GLY A 151 7.08 5.69 -4.18
CA GLY A 151 7.49 4.45 -4.82
C GLY A 151 8.27 4.63 -6.12
N HIS A 152 8.54 3.49 -6.74
CA HIS A 152 8.77 3.42 -8.18
C HIS A 152 7.45 3.69 -8.91
N VAL A 153 6.37 3.09 -8.40
CA VAL A 153 5.00 3.25 -8.89
C VAL A 153 4.11 3.67 -7.74
N ASP A 154 3.28 4.68 -7.97
CA ASP A 154 2.32 5.20 -7.00
C ASP A 154 0.92 5.17 -7.61
N PHE A 155 0.01 4.44 -7.00
CA PHE A 155 -1.38 4.28 -7.44
C PHE A 155 -2.31 5.16 -6.63
N TYR A 156 -3.22 5.86 -7.31
CA TYR A 156 -4.20 6.77 -6.73
C TYR A 156 -5.63 6.38 -7.16
N PRO A 157 -6.18 5.27 -6.63
CA PRO A 157 -7.57 4.90 -6.86
C PRO A 157 -8.52 6.03 -6.46
N ASN A 158 -9.41 6.41 -7.38
CA ASN A 158 -10.40 7.46 -7.19
C ASN A 158 -9.79 8.82 -6.79
N GLY A 159 -8.58 9.11 -7.28
CA GLY A 159 -7.83 10.33 -6.94
C GLY A 159 -7.03 10.24 -5.64
N GLY A 160 -7.19 9.14 -4.88
CA GLY A 160 -6.35 8.78 -3.75
C GLY A 160 -6.71 9.42 -2.40
N MET A 161 -7.72 10.30 -2.33
CA MET A 161 -8.11 10.98 -1.08
C MET A 161 -9.30 10.32 -0.36
N HIS A 162 -10.45 10.23 -1.04
CA HIS A 162 -11.68 9.71 -0.45
C HIS A 162 -12.25 8.65 -1.37
N GLN A 163 -12.58 7.51 -0.79
CA GLN A 163 -12.94 6.33 -1.57
C GLN A 163 -14.46 6.20 -1.68
N PRO A 164 -14.97 5.76 -2.84
CA PRO A 164 -16.39 5.49 -3.01
C PRO A 164 -16.89 4.56 -1.89
N GLY A 165 -18.04 4.91 -1.30
CA GLY A 165 -18.66 4.16 -0.21
C GLY A 165 -18.11 4.46 1.20
N CYS A 166 -17.12 5.35 1.34
CA CYS A 166 -16.63 5.83 2.65
C CYS A 166 -17.21 7.18 3.06
N VAL A 167 -17.55 8.03 2.08
CA VAL A 167 -18.09 9.38 2.31
C VAL A 167 -19.59 9.42 1.99
N ASN A 168 -20.38 10.08 2.84
CA ASN A 168 -21.85 10.14 2.70
C ASN A 168 -22.35 11.35 1.88
N THR A 169 -21.46 12.29 1.51
CA THR A 169 -21.85 13.48 0.75
C THR A 169 -21.01 13.63 -0.54
N PRO A 170 -21.65 14.02 -1.67
CA PRO A 170 -20.96 14.22 -2.95
C PRO A 170 -20.14 15.52 -3.02
N GLU A 171 -20.23 16.38 -2.01
CA GLU A 171 -19.42 17.59 -1.87
C GLU A 171 -18.43 17.38 -0.72
N PHE A 172 -17.18 17.80 -0.93
CA PHE A 172 -16.07 17.84 0.04
C PHE A 172 -16.40 18.80 1.19
N ASP A 173 -17.44 18.49 1.94
CA ASP A 173 -17.86 19.26 3.09
C ASP A 173 -17.14 18.76 4.34
N ILE A 174 -16.92 19.69 5.26
CA ILE A 174 -16.23 19.55 6.54
C ILE A 174 -16.85 18.50 7.49
N ASP A 175 -17.92 17.84 7.05
CA ASP A 175 -18.66 16.78 7.74
C ASP A 175 -18.11 15.36 7.46
N ASP A 176 -17.00 15.24 6.74
CA ASP A 176 -16.33 13.95 6.45
C ASP A 176 -15.57 13.34 7.65
N TRP A 177 -15.91 13.81 8.87
CA TRP A 177 -15.48 13.22 10.13
C TRP A 177 -15.84 11.75 10.26
N LEU A 178 -16.84 11.25 9.51
CA LEU A 178 -17.17 9.83 9.50
C LEU A 178 -16.06 9.00 8.84
N ASP A 179 -15.48 9.45 7.73
CA ASP A 179 -14.35 8.77 7.09
C ASP A 179 -13.14 8.74 8.05
N LEU A 180 -12.89 9.87 8.73
CA LEU A 180 -11.85 9.97 9.78
C LEU A 180 -12.14 9.06 10.98
N ALA A 181 -13.40 8.92 11.40
CA ALA A 181 -13.78 8.14 12.57
C ALA A 181 -13.79 6.63 12.31
N GLU A 182 -14.07 6.22 11.06
CA GLU A 182 -14.15 4.82 10.65
C GLU A 182 -12.86 4.31 9.98
N ASP A 183 -11.87 5.18 9.76
CA ASP A 183 -10.66 4.90 8.97
C ASP A 183 -11.00 4.31 7.58
N CYS A 184 -12.17 4.60 7.01
CA CYS A 184 -12.72 3.83 5.88
C CYS A 184 -11.85 3.94 4.63
N SER A 185 -11.58 5.17 4.16
CA SER A 185 -10.72 5.41 3.00
C SER A 185 -9.28 4.96 3.27
N HIS A 186 -8.80 5.09 4.51
CA HIS A 186 -7.46 4.63 4.91
C HIS A 186 -7.33 3.10 4.84
N MET A 187 -8.40 2.39 5.21
CA MET A 187 -8.51 0.93 5.13
C MET A 187 -8.84 0.42 3.72
N ARG A 188 -9.34 1.26 2.82
CA ARG A 188 -9.65 0.83 1.45
C ARG A 188 -8.41 0.28 0.73
N SER A 189 -7.21 0.82 0.98
CA SER A 189 -5.96 0.28 0.41
C SER A 189 -5.76 -1.21 0.72
N VAL A 190 -6.14 -1.69 1.92
CA VAL A 190 -6.02 -3.12 2.26
C VAL A 190 -7.13 -3.97 1.64
N ASP A 191 -8.32 -3.41 1.43
CA ASP A 191 -9.40 -4.10 0.72
C ASP A 191 -9.05 -4.31 -0.76
N LEU A 192 -8.59 -3.24 -1.42
CA LEU A 192 -8.13 -3.28 -2.81
C LEU A 192 -6.94 -4.22 -2.98
N TRP A 193 -5.99 -4.20 -2.04
CA TRP A 193 -4.89 -5.16 -2.01
C TRP A 193 -5.39 -6.61 -1.94
N VAL A 194 -6.29 -6.94 -1.01
CA VAL A 194 -6.81 -8.31 -0.85
C VAL A 194 -7.54 -8.76 -2.11
N GLU A 195 -8.37 -7.91 -2.70
CA GLU A 195 -9.08 -8.25 -3.96
C GLU A 195 -8.11 -8.38 -5.14
N SER A 196 -7.03 -7.60 -5.16
CA SER A 196 -6.02 -7.68 -6.22
C SER A 196 -5.32 -9.05 -6.29
N LEU A 197 -5.28 -9.80 -5.17
CA LEU A 197 -4.65 -11.13 -5.13
C LEU A 197 -5.34 -12.12 -6.07
N THR A 198 -6.66 -12.01 -6.25
CA THR A 198 -7.47 -12.89 -7.12
C THR A 198 -7.88 -12.24 -8.43
N SER A 199 -7.64 -10.93 -8.58
CA SER A 199 -7.90 -10.15 -9.80
C SER A 199 -6.79 -10.35 -10.85
N VAL A 200 -6.68 -11.58 -11.35
CA VAL A 200 -5.63 -11.97 -12.30
C VAL A 200 -5.94 -11.44 -13.70
N PRO A 201 -5.00 -10.78 -14.40
CA PRO A 201 -5.17 -10.44 -15.79
C PRO A 201 -5.36 -11.70 -16.64
N SER A 202 -6.53 -11.81 -17.29
CA SER A 202 -6.82 -12.88 -18.25
C SER A 202 -7.03 -12.30 -19.64
N SER A 203 -6.90 -13.13 -20.68
CA SER A 203 -7.21 -12.75 -22.06
C SER A 203 -8.70 -12.47 -22.30
N SER A 204 -9.56 -12.65 -21.28
CA SER A 204 -10.97 -12.32 -21.35
C SER A 204 -11.17 -10.81 -21.16
N SER A 205 -11.96 -10.20 -22.05
CA SER A 205 -12.39 -8.80 -21.93
C SER A 205 -13.27 -8.52 -20.69
N SER A 206 -13.67 -9.57 -19.95
CA SER A 206 -14.43 -9.50 -18.69
C SER A 206 -13.57 -9.75 -17.43
N SER A 207 -12.24 -9.76 -17.56
CA SER A 207 -11.35 -9.85 -16.40
C SER A 207 -11.50 -8.61 -15.53
N LEU A 208 -11.98 -8.77 -14.30
CA LEU A 208 -11.99 -7.71 -13.30
C LEU A 208 -10.55 -7.54 -12.79
N THR A 209 -9.89 -6.50 -13.29
CA THR A 209 -8.54 -6.09 -12.90
C THR A 209 -8.54 -4.66 -12.42
N PHE A 210 -7.54 -4.29 -11.64
CA PHE A 210 -7.28 -2.90 -11.26
C PHE A 210 -6.40 -2.22 -12.31
N THR A 211 -6.84 -2.21 -13.56
CA THR A 211 -6.11 -1.51 -14.63
C THR A 211 -5.96 -0.05 -14.23
N SER A 212 -4.75 0.48 -14.36
CA SER A 212 -4.40 1.83 -13.96
C SER A 212 -3.62 2.52 -15.07
N TRP A 213 -3.93 3.79 -15.30
CA TRP A 213 -3.40 4.58 -16.40
C TRP A 213 -2.33 5.56 -15.90
N PRO A 214 -1.16 5.63 -16.57
CA PRO A 214 -0.16 6.63 -16.24
C PRO A 214 -0.69 8.02 -16.56
N CYS A 215 -0.66 8.92 -15.59
CA CYS A 215 -1.10 10.29 -15.78
C CYS A 215 -0.32 11.27 -14.89
N THR A 216 -0.42 12.57 -15.16
CA THR A 216 0.27 13.59 -14.35
C THR A 216 -0.41 13.78 -13.00
N ASP A 217 -1.74 13.73 -12.98
CA ASP A 217 -2.59 13.99 -11.83
C ASP A 217 -4.01 13.46 -12.08
N TRP A 218 -4.87 13.57 -11.07
CA TRP A 218 -6.25 13.13 -11.11
C TRP A 218 -7.13 13.94 -12.08
N GLU A 219 -6.90 15.24 -12.21
CA GLU A 219 -7.68 16.11 -13.09
C GLU A 219 -7.45 15.70 -14.56
N ALA A 220 -6.19 15.52 -14.96
CA ALA A 220 -5.82 15.03 -16.28
C ALA A 220 -6.40 13.64 -16.57
N PHE A 221 -6.48 12.76 -15.55
CA PHE A 221 -7.10 11.45 -15.69
C PHE A 221 -8.61 11.55 -15.96
N THR A 222 -9.34 12.37 -15.20
CA THR A 222 -10.81 12.49 -15.28
C THR A 222 -11.30 13.21 -16.54
N VAL A 223 -10.53 14.14 -17.11
CA VAL A 223 -10.87 14.77 -18.40
C VAL A 223 -10.40 13.96 -19.61
N ALA A 224 -10.06 12.68 -19.41
CA ALA A 224 -9.67 11.72 -20.45
C ALA A 224 -8.41 12.12 -21.26
N ASN A 225 -7.46 12.84 -20.65
CA ASN A 225 -6.19 13.17 -21.31
C ASN A 225 -5.16 12.01 -21.30
N CYS A 226 -5.42 10.95 -20.52
CA CYS A 226 -4.55 9.78 -20.38
C CYS A 226 -5.21 8.48 -20.89
N THR A 227 -5.90 8.55 -22.04
CA THR A 227 -6.72 7.47 -22.62
C THR A 227 -5.97 6.32 -23.29
N SER A 228 -4.65 6.45 -23.43
CA SER A 228 -3.82 5.38 -23.97
C SER A 228 -2.81 4.94 -22.92
N CYS A 229 -2.48 3.65 -22.90
CA CYS A 229 -1.50 3.12 -21.97
C CYS A 229 -0.09 3.71 -22.15
N GLY A 230 0.21 4.49 -23.21
CA GLY A 230 1.50 5.16 -23.36
C GLY A 230 2.70 4.21 -23.13
N GLN A 231 3.45 4.44 -22.06
CA GLN A 231 4.60 3.62 -21.62
C GLN A 231 4.23 2.27 -20.98
N GLY A 232 2.93 2.01 -20.76
CA GLY A 232 2.33 0.78 -20.26
C GLY A 232 1.29 1.09 -19.17
N CYS A 233 0.10 0.48 -19.25
CA CYS A 233 -0.83 0.45 -18.11
C CYS A 233 -0.37 -0.62 -17.11
N LEU A 234 -0.66 -0.40 -15.84
CA LEU A 234 -0.33 -1.34 -14.78
C LEU A 234 -1.59 -1.89 -14.13
N ASN A 235 -1.50 -3.10 -13.60
CA ASN A 235 -2.52 -3.60 -12.67
C ASN A 235 -2.09 -3.24 -11.26
N MET A 236 -2.85 -2.35 -10.61
CA MET A 236 -2.61 -2.01 -9.21
C MET A 236 -2.74 -3.25 -8.31
N GLY A 237 -1.87 -3.34 -7.30
CA GLY A 237 -1.89 -4.40 -6.30
C GLY A 237 -0.92 -5.54 -6.62
N PHE A 238 -1.29 -6.77 -6.27
CA PHE A 238 -0.35 -7.90 -6.23
C PHE A 238 0.30 -8.20 -7.58
N HIS A 239 -0.45 -8.12 -8.68
CA HIS A 239 0.01 -8.47 -10.04
C HIS A 239 0.65 -7.33 -10.83
N VAL A 240 1.08 -6.25 -10.15
CA VAL A 240 1.79 -5.13 -10.82
C VAL A 240 3.05 -5.60 -11.53
N GLN A 241 3.24 -5.15 -12.76
CA GLN A 241 4.46 -5.39 -13.53
C GLN A 241 5.58 -4.46 -13.04
N GLN A 242 6.75 -5.04 -12.75
CA GLN A 242 7.94 -4.27 -12.36
C GLN A 242 8.63 -3.66 -13.60
N GLY A 243 9.37 -2.56 -13.40
CA GLY A 243 10.19 -1.91 -14.44
C GLY A 243 9.59 -0.66 -15.07
N LEU A 244 8.32 -0.36 -14.77
CA LEU A 244 7.72 0.95 -15.04
C LEU A 244 7.80 1.84 -13.80
N ASN A 245 7.73 3.16 -14.02
CA ASN A 245 7.73 4.15 -12.95
C ASN A 245 6.62 5.19 -13.18
N GLY A 246 6.25 5.91 -12.11
CA GLY A 246 5.35 7.07 -12.17
C GLY A 246 4.04 6.88 -11.43
N SER A 247 3.16 7.87 -11.59
CA SER A 247 1.84 7.90 -10.95
C SER A 247 0.77 7.31 -11.86
N TYR A 248 -0.08 6.47 -11.29
CA TYR A 248 -1.12 5.73 -11.99
C TYR A 248 -2.48 5.95 -11.32
N PHE A 249 -3.50 6.15 -12.13
CA PHE A 249 -4.84 6.49 -11.69
C PHE A 249 -5.85 5.49 -12.24
N LEU A 250 -6.92 5.26 -11.50
CA LEU A 250 -8.00 4.34 -11.83
C LEU A 250 -9.25 4.67 -11.02
N HIS A 251 -10.41 4.26 -11.52
CA HIS A 251 -11.63 4.19 -10.72
C HIS A 251 -11.81 2.81 -10.09
N THR A 252 -12.51 2.75 -8.95
CA THR A 252 -13.00 1.51 -8.33
C THR A 252 -14.47 1.66 -7.94
N ASN A 253 -15.19 0.54 -7.78
CA ASN A 253 -16.53 0.57 -7.18
C ASN A 253 -16.51 0.99 -5.70
N SER A 254 -17.68 1.31 -5.15
CA SER A 254 -17.88 1.57 -3.72
C SER A 254 -17.94 0.31 -2.86
N THR A 255 -18.20 -0.84 -3.47
CA THR A 255 -18.28 -2.16 -2.83
C THR A 255 -17.62 -3.22 -3.70
N SER A 256 -17.20 -4.33 -3.09
CA SER A 256 -16.60 -5.46 -3.81
C SER A 256 -17.62 -6.12 -4.76
N PRO A 257 -17.24 -6.49 -6.00
CA PRO A 257 -15.91 -6.32 -6.58
C PRO A 257 -15.58 -4.85 -6.87
N PHE A 258 -14.45 -4.39 -6.31
CA PHE A 258 -13.93 -3.05 -6.48
C PHE A 258 -13.31 -2.86 -7.87
N ALA A 259 -12.67 -3.90 -8.40
CA ALA A 259 -12.05 -3.89 -9.71
C ALA A 259 -13.09 -3.66 -10.83
N LEU A 260 -12.74 -2.79 -11.78
CA LEU A 260 -13.59 -2.45 -12.93
C LEU A 260 -13.12 -3.08 -14.25
N GLY A 261 -11.94 -3.71 -14.28
CA GLY A 261 -11.34 -4.21 -15.51
C GLY A 261 -10.63 -3.11 -16.28
N ASN A 262 -10.78 -3.10 -17.60
CA ASN A 262 -10.15 -2.12 -18.49
C ASN A 262 -11.10 -0.94 -18.77
N ILE A 263 -11.58 -0.30 -17.71
CA ILE A 263 -12.46 0.87 -17.76
C ILE A 263 -11.71 2.05 -17.15
N GLN A 264 -11.47 3.06 -17.97
CA GLN A 264 -10.94 4.35 -17.53
C GLN A 264 -12.05 5.18 -16.90
#